data_AF-A0A800M4G4-F1
#
_entry.id   AF-A0A800M4G4-F1
#
_cell.length_a   1.000
_cell.length_b   1.000
_cell.length_c   1.000
_cell.angle_alpha   90.00
_cell.angle_beta   90.00
_cell.angle_gamma   90.00
#
_symmetry.space_group_name_H-M   'P 1'
#
loop_
_entity.id
_entity.type
_entity.pdbx_description
1 polymer ?
#
loop_
_entity_poly.entity_id
_entity_poly.type
_entity_poly.pdbx_seq_one_letter_code
_entity_poly.pdbx_strand_id
1 'polypeptide(L)' 'DEVQLRVSVRGKDKEAVTQFGREIAPLILTGPSAVTGFAGGRPRPSEVIAYWPALIPKDRVHTEVRVLEV' A
#
# COMPACT_ATOMS: atom_id res chain seq x y z
N ASP A 1 16.35 4.50 -26.90
CA ASP A 1 15.17 4.69 -26.04
C ASP A 1 14.95 3.47 -25.18
N GLU A 2 14.72 3.71 -23.88
CA GLU A 2 14.39 2.69 -22.90
C GLU A 2 12.96 2.91 -22.42
N VAL A 3 12.23 1.83 -22.15
CA VAL A 3 10.84 1.88 -21.71
C VAL A 3 10.77 1.34 -20.29
N GLN A 4 10.19 2.12 -19.37
CA GLN A 4 9.92 1.68 -18.01
C GLN A 4 8.49 1.14 -17.89
N LEU A 5 8.36 -0.08 -17.37
CA LEU A 5 7.07 -0.68 -17.04
C LEU A 5 6.89 -0.73 -15.52
N ARG A 6 5.75 -0.23 -15.03
CA ARG A 6 5.34 -0.33 -13.63
C ARG A 6 4.08 -1.19 -13.53
N VAL A 7 4.14 -2.21 -12.68
CA VAL A 7 3.01 -3.10 -12.41
C VAL A 7 2.62 -2.99 -10.93
N SER A 8 1.34 -3.00 -10.64
CA SER A 8 0.81 -2.95 -9.27
C SER A 8 -0.47 -3.79 -9.20
N VAL A 9 -0.68 -4.46 -8.07
CA VAL A 9 -1.85 -5.33 -7.86
C VAL A 9 -2.57 -4.93 -6.57
N ARG A 10 -3.89 -4.99 -6.58
CA ARG A 10 -4.74 -4.82 -5.40
C ARG A 10 -5.74 -5.96 -5.34
N GLY A 11 -5.85 -6.62 -4.20
CA GLY A 11 -6.76 -7.75 -3.98
C GLY A 11 -7.32 -7.73 -2.57
N LYS A 12 -8.43 -8.44 -2.36
CA LYS A 12 -9.00 -8.67 -1.02
C LYS A 12 -8.29 -9.80 -0.27
N ASP A 13 -7.73 -10.75 -1.03
CA ASP A 13 -6.96 -11.86 -0.49
C ASP A 13 -5.46 -11.49 -0.42
N LYS A 14 -4.97 -11.40 0.81
CA LYS A 14 -3.57 -11.08 1.10
C LYS A 14 -2.60 -12.18 0.65
N GLU A 15 -3.01 -13.45 0.68
CA GLU A 15 -2.17 -14.57 0.26
C GLU A 15 -1.96 -14.53 -1.25
N ALA A 16 -3.02 -14.30 -2.03
CA ALA A 16 -2.93 -14.12 -3.48
C ALA A 16 -2.01 -12.96 -3.88
N VAL A 17 -2.10 -11.80 -3.20
CA VAL A 17 -1.22 -10.65 -3.47
C VAL A 17 0.23 -10.96 -3.06
N THR A 18 0.43 -11.72 -1.99
CA THR A 18 1.76 -12.18 -1.57
C THR A 18 2.37 -13.12 -2.59
N GLN A 19 1.58 -14.03 -3.18
CA GLN A 19 2.02 -14.95 -4.21
C GLN A 19 2.43 -14.19 -5.48
N PHE A 20 1.62 -13.23 -5.94
CA PHE A 20 1.99 -12.36 -7.07
C PHE A 20 3.34 -11.66 -6.85
N GLY A 21 3.57 -11.12 -5.65
CA GLY A 21 4.84 -10.49 -5.31
C GLY A 21 6.05 -11.45 -5.33
N ARG A 22 5.83 -12.76 -5.14
CA ARG A 22 6.89 -13.79 -5.27
C ARG A 22 7.16 -14.14 -6.74
N GLU A 23 6.13 -14.13 -7.59
CA GLU A 23 6.24 -14.52 -9.01
C GLU A 23 6.78 -13.41 -9.92
N ILE A 24 6.67 -12.14 -9.51
CA ILE A 24 7.29 -11.00 -10.20
C ILE A 24 8.83 -11.09 -10.25
N ALA A 25 9.48 -11.60 -9.20
CA ALA A 25 10.95 -11.72 -9.14
C ALA A 25 11.51 -12.64 -10.24
N PRO A 26 10.98 -13.86 -10.41
CA PRO A 26 11.32 -14.72 -11.55
C PRO A 26 11.11 -14.06 -12.91
N LEU A 27 10.02 -13.31 -13.08
CA LEU A 27 9.70 -12.61 -14.34
C LEU A 27 10.76 -11.59 -14.76
N ILE A 28 11.39 -10.91 -13.79
CA ILE A 28 12.53 -10.02 -14.02
C ILE A 28 13.76 -10.80 -14.49
N LEU A 29 13.99 -11.99 -13.93
CA LEU A 29 15.19 -12.80 -14.15
C LEU A 29 15.09 -13.73 -15.36
N THR A 30 13.87 -14.08 -15.80
CA THR A 30 13.60 -14.90 -16.99
C THR A 30 13.05 -14.09 -18.16
N GLY A 31 13.07 -12.75 -18.05
CA GLY A 31 12.60 -11.84 -19.08
C GLY A 31 13.58 -11.66 -20.26
N PRO A 32 13.28 -10.74 -21.19
CA PRO A 32 14.17 -10.36 -22.27
C PRO A 32 15.58 -9.98 -21.77
N SER A 33 16.60 -10.33 -22.53
CA SER A 33 17.98 -9.92 -22.28
C SER A 33 18.04 -8.40 -22.02
N ALA A 34 18.61 -7.99 -20.88
CA ALA A 34 18.74 -6.61 -20.39
C ALA A 34 17.59 -6.01 -19.54
N VAL A 35 16.59 -6.80 -19.12
CA VAL A 35 15.62 -6.31 -18.10
C VAL A 35 16.30 -6.19 -16.74
N THR A 36 16.35 -4.97 -16.21
CA THR A 36 16.83 -4.68 -14.85
C THR A 36 15.64 -4.43 -13.93
N GLY A 37 15.53 -5.23 -12.86
CA GLY A 37 14.48 -5.04 -11.86
C GLY A 37 14.84 -3.94 -10.86
N PHE A 38 14.19 -2.78 -10.96
CA PHE A 38 14.35 -1.68 -9.99
C PHE A 38 13.43 -1.81 -8.76
N ALA A 39 12.54 -2.80 -8.73
CA ALA A 39 11.74 -3.13 -7.56
C ALA A 39 12.53 -4.13 -6.68
N GLY A 40 12.44 -4.01 -5.36
CA GLY A 40 13.18 -4.83 -4.38
C GLY A 40 12.83 -6.33 -4.34
N GLY A 41 12.59 -6.96 -5.50
CA GLY A 41 12.42 -8.38 -5.78
C GLY A 41 11.15 -9.02 -5.23
N ARG A 42 10.76 -8.66 -4.01
CA ARG A 42 9.69 -9.32 -3.26
C ARG A 42 8.88 -8.29 -2.47
N PRO A 43 8.06 -7.47 -3.16
CA PRO A 43 7.21 -6.51 -2.49
C PRO A 43 6.27 -7.22 -1.51
N ARG A 44 6.21 -6.71 -0.26
CA ARG A 44 5.25 -7.19 0.73
C ARG A 44 3.93 -6.44 0.55
N PRO A 45 2.78 -7.12 0.54
CA PRO A 45 1.49 -6.44 0.51
C PRO A 45 1.34 -5.51 1.72
N SER A 46 0.83 -4.31 1.48
CA SER A 46 0.41 -3.37 2.52
C SER A 46 -1.10 -3.21 2.49
N GLU A 47 -1.68 -2.98 3.68
CA GLU A 47 -3.10 -2.62 3.78
C GLU A 47 -3.32 -1.26 3.12
N VAL A 48 -4.41 -1.15 2.34
CA VAL A 48 -4.83 0.12 1.75
C VAL A 48 -5.58 0.91 2.82
N ILE A 49 -4.89 1.80 3.51
CA ILE A 49 -5.52 2.71 4.48
C ILE A 49 -6.17 3.85 3.71
N ALA A 50 -7.50 3.81 3.60
CA ALA A 50 -8.27 4.95 3.11
C ALA A 50 -8.44 5.96 4.24
N TYR A 51 -7.78 7.11 4.14
CA TYR A 51 -8.07 8.24 5.01
C TYR A 51 -9.39 8.88 4.54
N TRP A 52 -10.42 8.82 5.39
CA TRP A 52 -11.71 9.48 5.13
C TRP A 52 -11.84 10.70 6.04
N PRO A 53 -11.31 11.87 5.65
CA PRO A 53 -11.53 13.09 6.41
C PRO A 53 -13.00 13.48 6.24
N ALA A 54 -13.73 13.54 7.36
CA ALA A 54 -15.06 14.11 7.42
C ALA A 54 -15.02 15.38 8.27
N LEU A 55 -15.74 16.41 7.84
CA LEU A 55 -15.94 17.62 8.62
C LEU A 55 -17.18 17.43 9.51
N ILE A 56 -17.07 17.82 10.78
CA ILE A 56 -18.21 17.96 11.68
C ILE A 56 -18.44 19.44 11.97
N PRO A 57 -19.69 19.94 11.90
CA PRO A 57 -19.99 21.30 12.32
C PRO A 57 -19.57 21.54 13.77
N LYS A 58 -18.90 22.67 14.05
CA LYS A 58 -18.29 22.95 15.35
C LYS A 58 -19.34 23.05 16.47
N ASP A 59 -20.54 23.49 16.14
CA ASP A 59 -21.72 23.54 17.02
C ASP A 59 -22.20 22.16 17.49
N ARG A 60 -21.76 21.07 16.86
CA ARG A 60 -22.09 19.69 17.24
C ARG A 60 -21.09 19.07 18.22
N VAL A 61 -19.99 19.76 18.55
CA VAL A 61 -18.95 19.27 19.47
C VAL A 61 -19.10 19.96 20.82
N HIS A 62 -19.51 19.21 21.84
CA HIS A 62 -19.59 19.68 23.23
C HIS A 62 -18.34 19.28 23.98
N THR A 63 -17.54 20.26 24.41
CA THR A 63 -16.31 20.01 25.17
C THR A 63 -16.59 20.12 26.67
N GLU A 64 -16.27 19.09 27.44
CA GLU A 64 -16.30 19.12 28.90
C GLU A 64 -14.88 19.11 29.47
N VAL A 65 -14.62 19.94 30.47
CA VAL A 65 -13.38 19.91 31.25
C VAL A 65 -13.73 19.47 32.66
N ARG A 66 -13.05 18.43 33.15
CA ARG A 66 -13.18 17.95 34.53
C ARG A 66 -11.86 18.15 35.25
N VAL A 67 -11.89 18.94 36.31
CA VAL A 67 -10.77 19.07 37.25
C VAL A 67 -11.02 18.07 38.38
N LEU A 68 -10.03 17.22 38.63
CA LEU A 68 -10.05 16.27 39.74
C LEU A 68 -9.05 16.77 40.78
N GLU A 69 -9.53 17.14 41.97
CA GLU A 69 -8.66 17.40 43.12
C GLU A 69 -8.23 16.06 43.73
N VAL A 70 -6.95 15.98 44.10
CA VAL A 70 -6.31 14.82 44.73
C VAL A 70 -6.31 15.00 46.24
#